data_AF-A0A7S2F3R3-F1
#
_entry.id   AF-A0A7S2F3R3-F1
#
_cell.length_a   1.000
_cell.length_b   1.000
_cell.length_c   1.000
_cell.angle_alpha   90.00
_cell.angle_beta   90.00
_cell.angle_gamma   90.00
#
_symmetry.space_group_name_H-M   'P 1'
#
loop_
_entity.id
_entity.type
_entity.pdbx_description
1 polymer ?
#
loop_
_entity_poly.entity_id
_entity_poly.type
_entity_poly.pdbx_seq_one_letter_code
_entity_poly.pdbx_strand_id
1 'polypeptide(L)'
;AGFHHHATPRAASWFMQLERVVPRGIFPRVLHLPGPAARSLWHRFVQDLQDLPALGLMFNNTASFFLGKDPSDWARAMLKPHYSEESMPAVSMRTILWLCACWRAKSFMLWDGGSEYNTRMYSSTAPFCVSEDGYFAIETRGHVIVSVASGTEDGLCCDRNAAEHIRALRDARVKTSGGDAFVDEEEYKLFEGASHNTFTLDPPDELVRWVLSRLEVAA
;
A
#
# COMPACT_ATOMS: atom_id res chain seq x y z
N ALA A 1 -4.80 -5.87 13.14
CA ALA A 1 -3.85 -5.75 12.02
C ALA A 1 -3.62 -4.28 11.70
N GLY A 2 -2.37 -3.81 11.68
CA GLY A 2 -2.05 -2.38 11.57
C GLY A 2 -1.50 -1.94 10.20
N PHE A 3 -1.44 -0.63 9.94
CA PHE A 3 -0.83 -0.09 8.72
C PHE A 3 0.67 0.15 8.89
N HIS A 4 1.51 -0.54 8.10
CA HIS A 4 2.98 -0.55 8.23
C HIS A 4 3.45 -0.72 9.70
N HIS A 5 2.82 -1.62 10.45
CA HIS A 5 3.17 -1.82 11.87
C HIS A 5 4.62 -2.32 12.04
N HIS A 6 5.03 -3.24 11.16
CA HIS A 6 6.36 -3.87 11.16
C HIS A 6 7.31 -3.31 10.09
N ALA A 7 6.86 -2.33 9.31
CA ALA A 7 7.64 -1.65 8.29
C ALA A 7 7.83 -0.19 8.68
N THR A 8 8.97 0.42 8.35
CA THR A 8 9.21 1.84 8.67
C THR A 8 9.60 2.57 7.39
N PRO A 9 8.62 2.98 6.56
CA PRO A 9 8.89 3.84 5.43
C PRO A 9 9.40 5.19 5.96
N ARG A 10 10.70 5.45 5.83
CA ARG A 10 11.29 6.71 6.30
C ARG A 10 10.66 7.93 5.62
N ALA A 11 10.15 7.77 4.40
CA ALA A 11 9.37 8.80 3.72
C ALA A 11 8.23 9.33 4.61
N ALA A 12 7.49 8.44 5.28
CA ALA A 12 6.39 8.84 6.15
C ALA A 12 6.88 9.70 7.33
N SER A 13 8.04 9.37 7.92
CA SER A 13 8.64 10.19 8.98
C SER A 13 9.00 11.61 8.52
N TRP A 14 9.48 11.77 7.28
CA TRP A 14 9.78 13.09 6.70
C TRP A 14 8.51 13.91 6.50
N PHE A 15 7.46 13.31 5.91
CA PHE A 15 6.17 13.98 5.73
C PHE A 15 5.53 14.39 7.06
N MET A 16 5.69 13.59 8.12
CA MET A 16 5.22 13.97 9.46
C MET A 16 5.95 15.17 10.05
N GLN A 17 7.26 15.26 9.86
CA GLN A 17 8.03 16.40 10.34
C GLN A 17 7.63 17.67 9.57
N LEU A 18 7.38 17.56 8.27
CA LEU A 18 6.82 18.64 7.45
C LEU A 18 5.42 19.05 7.94
N GLU A 19 4.53 18.09 8.25
CA GLU A 19 3.18 18.38 8.78
C GLU A 19 3.22 19.17 10.10
N ARG A 20 4.23 18.93 10.95
CA ARG A 20 4.39 19.62 12.24
C ARG A 20 4.80 21.09 12.09
N VAL A 21 5.60 21.41 11.08
CA VAL A 21 6.19 22.75 10.91
C VAL A 21 5.45 23.60 9.87
N VAL A 22 4.76 22.95 8.92
CA VAL A 22 3.98 23.62 7.87
C VAL A 22 2.50 23.55 8.21
N PRO A 23 1.80 24.68 8.43
CA PRO A 23 0.36 24.70 8.60
C PRO A 23 -0.36 23.94 7.47
N ARG A 24 -1.35 23.12 7.82
CA ARG A 24 -2.09 22.28 6.86
C ARG A 24 -2.67 23.05 5.66
N GLY A 25 -3.00 24.34 5.84
CA GLY A 25 -3.52 25.20 4.79
C GLY A 25 -2.50 25.61 3.71
N ILE A 26 -1.20 25.38 3.94
CA ILE A 26 -0.12 25.69 2.98
C ILE A 26 0.14 24.52 2.03
N PHE A 27 -0.13 23.28 2.47
CA PHE A 27 0.12 22.14 1.61
C PHE A 27 -0.79 22.18 0.37
N PRO A 28 -0.24 21.91 -0.83
CA PRO A 28 -1.06 21.77 -2.02
C PRO A 28 -2.05 20.63 -1.80
N ARG A 29 -3.31 20.81 -2.23
CA ARG A 29 -4.33 19.75 -2.13
C ARG A 29 -3.92 18.50 -2.93
N VAL A 30 -3.18 18.72 -4.01
CA VAL A 30 -2.75 17.71 -4.97
C VAL A 30 -1.27 17.93 -5.29
N LEU A 31 -0.49 16.86 -5.22
CA LEU A 31 0.85 16.79 -5.79
C LEU A 31 0.72 16.26 -7.22
N HIS A 32 1.03 17.10 -8.19
CA HIS A 32 1.01 16.77 -9.61
C HIS A 32 2.02 17.65 -10.34
N LEU A 33 2.73 17.09 -11.31
CA LEU A 33 3.62 17.89 -12.16
C LEU A 33 2.75 18.67 -13.15
N PRO A 34 2.81 20.01 -13.14
CA PRO A 34 1.91 20.83 -13.93
C PRO A 34 2.28 20.79 -15.42
N GLY A 35 1.28 20.48 -16.25
CA GLY A 35 1.38 20.56 -17.71
C GLY A 35 2.07 19.36 -18.37
N PRO A 36 1.86 19.16 -19.69
CA PRO A 36 2.47 18.05 -20.43
C PRO A 36 4.00 18.15 -20.46
N ALA A 37 4.58 19.33 -20.70
CA ALA A 37 6.03 19.51 -20.79
C ALA A 37 6.81 19.08 -19.54
N ALA A 38 6.34 19.42 -18.34
CA ALA A 38 6.99 19.00 -17.10
C ALA A 38 6.91 17.48 -16.89
N ARG A 39 5.76 16.89 -17.24
CA ARG A 39 5.56 15.43 -17.19
C ARG A 39 6.42 14.71 -18.23
N SER A 40 6.57 15.28 -19.42
CA SER A 40 7.46 14.79 -20.49
C SER A 40 8.92 14.81 -20.04
N LEU A 41 9.37 15.93 -19.46
CA LEU A 41 10.72 16.06 -18.92
C LEU A 41 10.99 15.07 -17.80
N TRP A 42 10.04 14.89 -16.89
CA TRP A 42 10.12 13.89 -15.83
C TRP A 42 10.20 12.47 -16.39
N HIS A 43 9.31 12.13 -17.33
CA HIS A 43 9.29 10.81 -17.96
C HIS A 43 10.62 10.54 -18.67
N ARG A 44 11.15 11.52 -19.40
CA ARG A 44 12.45 11.42 -20.06
C ARG A 44 13.59 11.22 -19.05
N PHE A 45 13.60 11.99 -17.96
CA PHE A 45 14.58 11.82 -16.89
C PHE A 45 14.55 10.40 -16.31
N VAL A 46 13.36 9.84 -16.07
CA VAL A 46 13.23 8.46 -15.57
C VAL A 46 13.71 7.44 -16.61
N GLN A 47 13.49 7.67 -17.91
CA GLN A 47 14.07 6.82 -18.97
C GLN A 47 15.60 6.83 -18.91
N ASP A 48 16.20 8.02 -18.77
CA ASP A 48 17.66 8.16 -18.68
C ASP A 48 18.24 7.45 -17.43
N LEU A 49 17.47 7.30 -16.33
CA LEU A 49 17.88 6.50 -15.17
C LEU A 49 18.07 5.01 -15.51
N GLN A 50 17.33 4.48 -16.47
CA GLN A 50 17.49 3.09 -16.95
C GLN A 50 18.66 2.97 -17.93
N ASP A 51 18.84 3.97 -18.79
CA ASP A 51 19.91 3.98 -19.79
C ASP A 51 21.30 4.20 -19.17
N LEU A 52 21.37 4.78 -17.96
CA LEU A 52 22.60 5.05 -17.21
C LEU A 52 22.65 4.22 -15.91
N PRO A 53 23.28 3.02 -15.92
CA PRO A 53 23.22 2.07 -14.81
C PRO A 53 23.64 2.64 -13.45
N ALA A 54 24.66 3.51 -13.42
CA ALA A 54 25.11 4.14 -12.17
C ALA A 54 24.04 5.06 -11.54
N LEU A 55 23.31 5.82 -12.38
CA LEU A 55 22.23 6.69 -11.91
C LEU A 55 21.00 5.88 -11.48
N GLY A 56 20.66 4.84 -12.24
CA GLY A 56 19.58 3.91 -11.88
C GLY A 56 19.84 3.23 -10.53
N LEU A 57 21.06 2.72 -10.30
CA LEU A 57 21.45 2.14 -9.02
C LEU A 57 21.38 3.14 -7.87
N MET A 58 21.87 4.37 -8.08
CA MET A 58 21.78 5.44 -7.08
C MET A 58 20.31 5.75 -6.74
N PHE A 59 19.45 5.86 -7.75
CA PHE A 59 18.02 6.14 -7.58
C PHE A 59 17.34 5.00 -6.81
N ASN A 60 17.55 3.75 -7.22
CA ASN A 60 16.96 2.58 -6.56
C ASN A 60 17.43 2.44 -5.11
N ASN A 61 18.73 2.66 -4.82
CA ASN A 61 19.24 2.66 -3.45
C ASN A 61 18.63 3.78 -2.59
N THR A 62 18.41 4.96 -3.18
CA THR A 62 17.75 6.07 -2.50
C THR A 62 16.28 5.75 -2.22
N ALA A 63 15.55 5.25 -3.22
CA ALA A 63 14.17 4.83 -3.07
C ALA A 63 14.03 3.75 -2.00
N SER A 64 14.87 2.70 -2.06
CA SER A 64 14.94 1.63 -1.07
C SER A 64 15.14 2.17 0.35
N PHE A 65 16.07 3.12 0.54
CA PHE A 65 16.32 3.75 1.84
C PHE A 65 15.05 4.41 2.43
N PHE A 66 14.22 5.03 1.59
CA PHE A 66 12.99 5.71 1.99
C PHE A 66 11.77 4.77 2.10
N LEU A 67 11.75 3.69 1.33
CA LEU A 67 10.64 2.75 1.17
C LEU A 67 10.88 1.45 1.94
N GLY A 68 11.44 1.57 3.15
CA GLY A 68 11.53 0.45 4.09
C GLY A 68 12.59 -0.60 3.75
N LYS A 69 13.65 -0.22 3.01
CA LYS A 69 14.70 -1.11 2.48
C LYS A 69 14.21 -2.10 1.42
N ASP A 70 13.10 -1.79 0.75
CA ASP A 70 12.61 -2.59 -0.35
C ASP A 70 13.60 -2.60 -1.54
N PRO A 71 13.99 -3.75 -2.09
CA PRO A 71 15.01 -3.85 -3.14
C PRO A 71 14.45 -3.73 -4.57
N SER A 72 13.18 -3.36 -4.73
CA SER A 72 12.56 -3.25 -6.06
C SER A 72 13.31 -2.31 -7.01
N ASP A 73 13.15 -2.58 -8.31
CA ASP A 73 13.54 -1.62 -9.35
C ASP A 73 12.53 -0.47 -9.46
N TRP A 74 12.70 0.52 -8.58
CA TRP A 74 11.85 1.71 -8.52
C TRP A 74 11.97 2.59 -9.76
N ALA A 75 13.15 2.66 -10.39
CA ALA A 75 13.34 3.39 -11.63
C ALA A 75 12.48 2.77 -12.75
N ARG A 76 12.46 1.45 -12.89
CA ARG A 76 11.57 0.76 -13.84
C ARG A 76 10.09 0.89 -13.46
N ALA A 77 9.76 0.88 -12.17
CA ALA A 77 8.39 1.12 -11.70
C ALA A 77 7.84 2.48 -12.16
N MET A 78 8.68 3.52 -12.12
CA MET A 78 8.32 4.87 -12.57
C MET A 78 8.13 5.00 -14.10
N LEU A 79 8.45 3.96 -14.88
CA LEU A 79 8.19 3.89 -16.32
C LEU A 79 6.88 3.16 -16.69
N LYS A 80 6.09 2.72 -15.71
CA LYS A 80 4.77 2.13 -16.01
C LYS A 80 3.90 3.13 -16.80
N PRO A 81 3.01 2.67 -17.71
CA PRO A 81 2.23 3.55 -18.58
C PRO A 81 1.40 4.62 -17.86
N HIS A 82 0.96 4.34 -16.63
CA HIS A 82 0.22 5.31 -15.83
C HIS A 82 1.10 6.44 -15.27
N TYR A 83 2.44 6.34 -15.31
CA TYR A 83 3.37 7.45 -15.02
C TYR A 83 3.88 8.16 -16.28
N SER A 84 3.27 7.88 -17.44
CA SER A 84 3.56 8.59 -18.69
C SER A 84 3.15 10.05 -18.63
N GLU A 85 3.64 10.83 -19.60
CA GLU A 85 3.25 12.23 -19.78
C GLU A 85 1.73 12.41 -19.75
N GLU A 86 0.97 11.56 -20.43
CA GLU A 86 -0.47 11.74 -20.59
C GLU A 86 -1.26 11.29 -19.35
N SER A 87 -0.80 10.22 -18.71
CA SER A 87 -1.58 9.50 -17.69
C SER A 87 -1.11 9.69 -16.25
N MET A 88 -0.03 10.46 -16.01
CA MET A 88 0.57 10.62 -14.68
C MET A 88 -0.46 11.00 -13.60
N PRO A 89 -0.64 10.18 -12.54
CA PRO A 89 -1.65 10.42 -11.54
C PRO A 89 -1.32 11.64 -10.68
N ALA A 90 -2.36 12.36 -10.31
CA ALA A 90 -2.32 13.33 -9.23
C ALA A 90 -2.40 12.60 -7.88
N VAL A 91 -1.48 12.90 -6.96
CA VAL A 91 -1.50 12.31 -5.61
C VAL A 91 -2.15 13.30 -4.65
N SER A 92 -3.23 12.89 -3.99
CA SER A 92 -3.88 13.72 -2.98
C SER A 92 -2.99 13.85 -1.74
N MET A 93 -2.68 15.08 -1.34
CA MET A 93 -1.93 15.31 -0.10
C MET A 93 -2.68 14.80 1.12
N ARG A 94 -4.02 14.88 1.09
CA ARG A 94 -4.86 14.32 2.15
C ARG A 94 -4.66 12.81 2.29
N THR A 95 -4.47 12.10 1.18
CA THR A 95 -4.16 10.65 1.21
C THR A 95 -2.79 10.41 1.82
N ILE A 96 -1.77 11.20 1.47
CA ILE A 96 -0.43 11.07 2.08
C ILE A 96 -0.49 11.29 3.59
N LEU A 97 -1.17 12.36 4.03
CA LEU A 97 -1.34 12.67 5.46
C LEU A 97 -2.13 11.57 6.18
N TRP A 98 -3.12 10.97 5.52
CA TRP A 98 -3.90 9.87 6.06
C TRP A 98 -3.04 8.62 6.27
N LEU A 99 -2.26 8.22 5.26
CA LEU A 99 -1.34 7.08 5.36
C LEU A 99 -0.30 7.31 6.46
N CYS A 100 0.20 8.55 6.60
CA CYS A 100 1.06 8.92 7.72
C CYS A 100 0.32 8.74 9.07
N ALA A 101 -0.92 9.21 9.20
CA ALA A 101 -1.71 9.03 10.41
C ALA A 101 -1.92 7.55 10.76
N CYS A 102 -2.25 6.71 9.77
CA CYS A 102 -2.37 5.27 9.94
C CYS A 102 -1.05 4.64 10.41
N TRP A 103 0.08 5.02 9.81
CA TRP A 103 1.40 4.51 10.21
C TRP A 103 1.75 4.93 11.65
N ARG A 104 1.49 6.19 12.01
CA ARG A 104 1.73 6.72 13.37
C ARG A 104 0.92 5.99 14.42
N ALA A 105 -0.36 5.77 14.13
CA ALA A 105 -1.28 5.06 15.00
C ALA A 105 -1.06 3.55 14.98
N LYS A 106 -0.24 3.04 14.04
CA LYS A 106 -0.08 1.61 13.74
C LYS A 106 -1.42 0.92 13.52
N SER A 107 -2.37 1.64 12.94
CA SER A 107 -3.76 1.24 12.79
C SER A 107 -4.24 1.51 11.38
N PHE A 108 -4.96 0.56 10.80
CA PHE A 108 -5.60 0.77 9.51
C PHE A 108 -6.98 1.39 9.75
N MET A 109 -7.01 2.71 9.87
CA MET A 109 -8.19 3.47 10.30
C MET A 109 -8.69 4.43 9.23
N LEU A 110 -9.94 4.89 9.37
CA LEU A 110 -10.48 5.98 8.55
C LEU A 110 -9.77 7.31 8.85
N TRP A 111 -10.05 8.33 8.04
CA TRP A 111 -9.47 9.67 8.23
C TRP A 111 -9.89 10.29 9.56
N ASP A 112 -8.91 10.59 10.42
CA ASP A 112 -9.16 11.35 11.64
C ASP A 112 -9.15 12.86 11.36
N GLY A 113 -10.36 13.45 11.32
CA GLY A 113 -10.53 14.90 11.20
C GLY A 113 -10.65 15.63 12.54
N GLY A 114 -10.51 14.92 13.66
CA GLY A 114 -10.86 15.40 15.00
C GLY A 114 -12.31 15.14 15.38
N SER A 115 -12.63 15.28 16.66
CA SER A 115 -13.90 14.85 17.26
C SER A 115 -15.16 15.39 16.56
N GLU A 116 -15.19 16.68 16.19
CA GLU A 116 -16.34 17.27 15.50
C GLU A 116 -16.54 16.68 14.10
N TYR A 117 -15.44 16.55 13.32
CA TYR A 117 -15.47 15.95 12.00
C TYR A 117 -15.89 14.47 12.08
N ASN A 118 -15.28 13.72 13.00
CA ASN A 118 -15.56 12.30 13.17
C ASN A 118 -17.01 12.10 13.60
N THR A 119 -17.54 12.92 14.53
CA THR A 119 -18.94 12.80 14.97
C THR A 119 -19.88 13.06 13.80
N ARG A 120 -19.57 14.06 12.96
CA ARG A 120 -20.37 14.37 11.77
C ARG A 120 -20.31 13.28 10.70
N MET A 121 -19.14 12.69 10.46
CA MET A 121 -18.95 11.74 9.35
C MET A 121 -19.22 10.28 9.75
N TYR A 122 -18.94 9.93 10.99
CA TYR A 122 -18.88 8.57 11.49
C TYR A 122 -19.82 8.33 12.67
N SER A 123 -20.49 9.37 13.19
CA SER A 123 -21.29 9.30 14.44
C SER A 123 -20.48 8.81 15.65
N SER A 124 -19.15 9.00 15.61
CA SER A 124 -18.19 8.63 16.66
C SER A 124 -17.16 9.73 16.82
N THR A 125 -16.63 9.94 18.03
CA THR A 125 -15.57 10.95 18.26
C THR A 125 -14.20 10.51 17.75
N ALA A 126 -14.01 9.21 17.49
CA ALA A 126 -12.80 8.62 16.95
C ALA A 126 -13.04 7.98 15.56
N PRO A 127 -12.03 7.91 14.68
CA PRO A 127 -12.15 7.20 13.42
C PRO A 127 -12.33 5.69 13.65
N PHE A 128 -13.10 5.02 12.79
CA PHE A 128 -13.23 3.57 12.81
C PHE A 128 -11.93 2.88 12.35
N CYS A 129 -11.58 1.77 13.00
CA CYS A 129 -10.49 0.91 12.56
C CYS A 129 -11.03 -0.13 11.57
N VAL A 130 -10.59 -0.07 10.32
CA VAL A 130 -11.10 -0.95 9.25
C VAL A 130 -10.69 -2.40 9.49
N SER A 131 -9.50 -2.66 10.02
CA SER A 131 -9.05 -4.03 10.29
C SER A 131 -9.73 -4.66 11.51
N GLU A 132 -10.18 -3.88 12.49
CA GLU A 132 -10.88 -4.37 13.68
C GLU A 132 -12.38 -4.45 13.45
N ASP A 133 -12.96 -3.38 12.90
CA ASP A 133 -14.41 -3.21 12.78
C ASP A 133 -14.93 -3.42 11.34
N GLY A 134 -14.06 -3.39 10.32
CA GLY A 134 -14.49 -3.40 8.92
C GLY A 134 -14.42 -4.76 8.24
N TYR A 135 -13.53 -5.65 8.69
CA TYR A 135 -13.30 -6.94 8.02
C TYR A 135 -14.51 -7.88 8.08
N PHE A 136 -15.34 -7.80 9.12
CA PHE A 136 -16.61 -8.55 9.15
C PHE A 136 -17.53 -8.15 7.98
N ALA A 137 -17.48 -6.90 7.51
CA ALA A 137 -18.33 -6.43 6.43
C ALA A 137 -17.91 -7.03 5.07
N ILE A 138 -16.62 -7.35 4.89
CA ILE A 138 -16.12 -8.08 3.72
C ILE A 138 -16.77 -9.47 3.69
N GLU A 139 -16.79 -10.17 4.84
CA GLU A 139 -17.34 -11.53 4.96
C GLU A 139 -18.88 -11.56 4.90
N THR A 140 -19.55 -10.62 5.56
CA THR A 140 -21.03 -10.61 5.66
C THR A 140 -21.75 -10.00 4.46
N ARG A 141 -21.10 -9.10 3.72
CA ARG A 141 -21.71 -8.41 2.57
C ARG A 141 -21.06 -8.77 1.25
N GLY A 142 -19.80 -9.19 1.28
CA GLY A 142 -19.08 -9.61 0.11
C GLY A 142 -19.10 -11.13 0.01
N HIS A 143 -19.65 -11.65 -1.09
CA HIS A 143 -19.23 -12.97 -1.57
C HIS A 143 -17.81 -12.85 -2.17
N VAL A 144 -16.87 -12.28 -1.41
CA VAL A 144 -15.52 -11.95 -1.85
C VAL A 144 -14.55 -12.84 -1.09
N ILE A 145 -13.98 -13.81 -1.79
CA ILE A 145 -12.88 -14.61 -1.27
C ILE A 145 -11.61 -13.76 -1.40
N VAL A 146 -10.90 -13.60 -0.29
CA VAL A 146 -9.65 -12.83 -0.23
C VAL A 146 -8.49 -13.81 -0.04
N SER A 147 -7.59 -13.84 -1.02
CA SER A 147 -6.28 -14.51 -0.88
C SER A 147 -5.17 -13.46 -0.92
N VAL A 148 -4.14 -13.62 -0.10
CA VAL A 148 -3.04 -12.67 0.05
C VAL A 148 -1.71 -13.32 -0.32
N ALA A 149 -1.04 -12.71 -1.29
CA ALA A 149 0.37 -12.97 -1.58
C ALA A 149 1.24 -11.94 -0.86
N SER A 150 2.36 -12.36 -0.30
CA SER A 150 3.39 -11.46 0.25
C SER A 150 4.78 -11.94 -0.13
N GLY A 151 5.76 -11.04 -0.11
CA GLY A 151 7.15 -11.35 -0.43
C GLY A 151 8.07 -11.22 0.78
N THR A 152 9.11 -12.05 0.84
CA THR A 152 10.10 -11.99 1.95
C THR A 152 10.98 -10.74 1.90
N GLU A 153 11.08 -10.10 0.75
CA GLU A 153 11.87 -8.88 0.54
C GLU A 153 11.02 -7.61 0.40
N ASP A 154 9.69 -7.69 0.55
CA ASP A 154 8.83 -6.50 0.50
C ASP A 154 9.08 -5.59 1.71
N GLY A 155 9.81 -4.50 1.48
CA GLY A 155 10.14 -3.51 2.51
C GLY A 155 9.00 -2.54 2.82
N LEU A 156 7.98 -2.49 1.97
CA LEU A 156 6.83 -1.62 2.13
C LEU A 156 5.70 -2.37 2.84
N CYS A 157 5.19 -3.44 2.23
CA CYS A 157 4.12 -4.29 2.73
C CYS A 157 4.66 -5.63 3.26
N CYS A 158 5.57 -5.58 4.24
CA CYS A 158 6.25 -6.79 4.72
C CYS A 158 5.28 -7.92 5.13
N ASP A 159 5.73 -9.15 4.92
CA ASP A 159 5.11 -10.42 5.28
C ASP A 159 4.41 -10.43 6.65
N ARG A 160 5.04 -9.85 7.70
CA ARG A 160 4.46 -9.79 9.05
C ARG A 160 3.17 -8.98 9.11
N ASN A 161 3.09 -7.85 8.40
CA ASN A 161 1.85 -7.07 8.33
C ASN A 161 0.78 -7.86 7.56
N ALA A 162 1.15 -8.47 6.42
CA ALA A 162 0.24 -9.29 5.63
C ALA A 162 -0.34 -10.45 6.46
N ALA A 163 0.50 -11.14 7.23
CA ALA A 163 0.10 -12.21 8.13
C ALA A 163 -0.86 -11.72 9.23
N GLU A 164 -0.65 -10.53 9.81
CA GLU A 164 -1.61 -9.93 10.76
C GLU A 164 -2.97 -9.66 10.11
N HIS A 165 -2.98 -9.15 8.86
CA HIS A 165 -4.21 -8.87 8.14
C HIS A 165 -4.98 -10.15 7.79
N ILE A 166 -4.29 -11.21 7.37
CA ILE A 166 -4.89 -12.53 7.14
C ILE A 166 -5.49 -13.11 8.42
N ARG A 167 -4.77 -13.02 9.56
CA ARG A 167 -5.31 -13.47 10.85
C ARG A 167 -6.58 -12.69 11.21
N ALA A 168 -6.58 -11.37 11.04
CA ALA A 168 -7.76 -10.55 11.33
C ALA A 168 -8.96 -10.87 10.42
N LEU A 169 -8.72 -11.18 9.14
CA LEU A 169 -9.77 -11.63 8.21
C LEU A 169 -10.34 -12.99 8.64
N ARG A 170 -9.47 -13.94 8.99
CA ARG A 170 -9.87 -15.27 9.49
C ARG A 170 -10.69 -15.16 10.77
N ASP A 171 -10.25 -14.35 11.73
CA ASP A 171 -10.97 -14.10 12.97
C ASP A 171 -12.35 -13.48 12.71
N ALA A 172 -12.45 -12.57 11.74
CA ALA A 172 -13.73 -12.00 11.32
C ALA A 172 -14.66 -13.07 10.71
N ARG A 173 -14.15 -13.95 9.84
CA ARG A 173 -14.91 -15.05 9.24
C ARG A 173 -15.40 -16.06 10.27
N VAL A 174 -14.56 -16.47 11.21
CA VAL A 174 -14.95 -17.41 12.29
C VAL A 174 -16.09 -16.84 13.11
N LYS A 175 -16.05 -15.53 13.44
CA LYS A 175 -17.13 -14.84 14.16
C LYS A 175 -18.44 -14.81 13.37
N THR A 176 -18.40 -14.77 12.04
CA THR A 176 -19.60 -14.66 11.19
C THR A 176 -20.19 -16.02 10.81
N SER A 177 -19.35 -17.04 10.58
CA SER A 177 -19.78 -18.35 10.07
C SER A 177 -20.12 -19.37 11.17
N GLY A 178 -20.06 -19.01 12.45
CA GLY A 178 -20.56 -19.85 13.54
C GLY A 178 -19.74 -21.09 13.88
N GLY A 179 -18.44 -21.11 13.54
CA GLY A 179 -17.49 -22.16 13.97
C GLY A 179 -17.02 -23.13 12.87
N ASP A 180 -17.69 -23.22 11.72
CA ASP A 180 -17.33 -24.12 10.61
C ASP A 180 -16.81 -23.35 9.37
N ALA A 181 -16.15 -22.21 9.57
CA ALA A 181 -15.41 -21.57 8.49
C ALA A 181 -14.20 -22.44 8.14
N PHE A 182 -14.24 -23.10 6.97
CA PHE A 182 -13.05 -23.71 6.37
C PHE A 182 -11.96 -22.62 6.28
N VAL A 183 -10.96 -22.73 7.15
CA VAL A 183 -9.75 -21.91 7.06
C VAL A 183 -8.87 -22.61 6.05
N ASP A 184 -8.97 -22.19 4.80
CA ASP A 184 -8.08 -22.71 3.78
C ASP A 184 -6.66 -22.17 4.06
N GLU A 185 -5.73 -23.08 4.36
CA GLU A 185 -4.32 -22.74 4.51
C GLU A 185 -3.77 -22.08 3.24
N GLU A 186 -4.43 -22.28 2.09
CA GLU A 186 -4.06 -21.72 0.79
C GLU A 186 -4.46 -20.24 0.57
N GLU A 187 -5.16 -19.59 1.52
CA GLU A 187 -5.51 -18.15 1.42
C GLU A 187 -4.31 -17.21 1.58
N TYR A 188 -3.17 -17.70 2.08
CA TYR A 188 -1.97 -16.90 2.26
C TYR A 188 -0.77 -17.63 1.68
N LYS A 189 0.00 -16.94 0.82
CA LYS A 189 1.25 -17.46 0.29
C LYS A 189 2.38 -16.45 0.40
N LEU A 190 3.50 -16.92 0.96
CA LEU A 190 4.75 -16.18 1.04
C LEU A 190 5.65 -16.60 -0.13
N PHE A 191 6.14 -15.62 -0.88
CA PHE A 191 7.02 -15.81 -2.02
C PHE A 191 8.44 -15.36 -1.66
N GLU A 192 9.38 -16.31 -1.70
CA GLU A 192 10.78 -16.06 -1.38
C GLU A 192 11.42 -15.13 -2.43
N GLY A 193 12.17 -14.12 -1.99
CA GLY A 193 12.84 -13.15 -2.85
C GLY A 193 11.92 -12.14 -3.54
N ALA A 194 10.60 -12.20 -3.31
CA ALA A 194 9.68 -11.24 -3.88
C ALA A 194 9.74 -9.91 -3.11
N SER A 195 9.94 -8.83 -3.86
CA SER A 195 9.90 -7.44 -3.38
C SER A 195 8.55 -6.80 -3.76
N HIS A 196 8.31 -5.56 -3.31
CA HIS A 196 7.02 -4.89 -3.55
C HIS A 196 6.62 -4.84 -5.03
N ASN A 197 7.55 -4.47 -5.91
CA ASN A 197 7.24 -4.35 -7.34
C ASN A 197 7.36 -5.68 -8.09
N THR A 198 7.88 -6.75 -7.49
CA THR A 198 7.90 -8.10 -8.11
C THR A 198 6.50 -8.51 -8.54
N PHE A 199 5.48 -8.25 -7.71
CA PHE A 199 4.08 -8.61 -8.00
C PHE A 199 3.48 -7.91 -9.23
N THR A 200 4.09 -6.84 -9.73
CA THR A 200 3.53 -6.04 -10.84
C THR A 200 4.49 -5.84 -12.01
N LEU A 201 5.81 -5.87 -11.80
CA LEU A 201 6.81 -5.69 -12.85
C LEU A 201 7.21 -7.02 -13.47
N ASP A 202 7.60 -7.99 -12.64
CA ASP A 202 8.14 -9.28 -13.07
C ASP A 202 7.59 -10.39 -12.15
N PRO A 203 6.28 -10.67 -12.22
CA PRO A 203 5.68 -11.69 -11.36
C PRO A 203 6.26 -13.07 -11.72
N PRO A 204 6.80 -13.83 -10.75
CA PRO A 204 7.30 -15.17 -11.03
C PRO A 204 6.16 -16.09 -11.46
N ASP A 205 6.43 -17.07 -12.32
CA ASP A 205 5.41 -18.01 -12.79
C ASP A 205 4.64 -18.68 -11.65
N GLU A 206 5.33 -18.95 -10.53
CA GLU A 206 4.72 -19.52 -9.34
C GLU A 206 3.60 -18.63 -8.77
N LEU A 207 3.81 -17.31 -8.74
CA LEU A 207 2.80 -16.34 -8.31
C LEU A 207 1.63 -16.35 -9.29
N VAL A 208 1.90 -16.32 -10.59
CA VAL A 208 0.85 -16.33 -11.62
C VAL A 208 0.01 -17.61 -11.51
N ARG A 209 0.64 -18.78 -11.41
CA ARG A 209 -0.06 -20.07 -11.23
C ARG A 209 -0.88 -20.11 -9.94
N TRP A 210 -0.35 -19.56 -8.84
CA TRP A 210 -1.07 -19.50 -7.58
C TRP A 210 -2.30 -18.58 -7.68
N VAL A 211 -2.18 -17.40 -8.31
CA VAL A 211 -3.33 -16.51 -8.53
C VAL A 211 -4.38 -17.18 -9.41
N LEU A 212 -3.97 -17.84 -10.50
CA LEU A 212 -4.90 -18.54 -11.40
C LEU A 212 -5.64 -19.68 -10.69
N SER A 213 -4.97 -20.45 -9.83
CA SER A 213 -5.63 -21.51 -9.06
C SER A 213 -6.69 -20.99 -8.09
N ARG A 214 -6.57 -19.74 -7.61
CA ARG A 214 -7.60 -19.11 -6.76
C ARG A 214 -8.83 -18.66 -7.57
N LEU A 215 -8.67 -18.37 -8.85
CA LEU A 215 -9.80 -18.05 -9.74
C LEU A 215 -10.61 -19.29 -10.10
N GLU A 216 -9.94 -20.43 -10.31
CA GLU A 216 -10.59 -21.71 -10.60
C GLU A 216 -11.39 -22.25 -9.41
N VAL A 217 -10.94 -21.99 -8.18
CA VAL A 217 -11.67 -22.34 -6.95
C VAL A 217 -12.88 -21.43 -6.70
N ALA A 218 -12.91 -20.25 -7.30
CA ALA A 218 -14.00 -19.27 -7.16
C ALA A 218 -15.10 -19.39 -8.24
N ALA A 219 -14.94 -20.28 -9.23
CA ALA A 219 -15.87 -20.52 -10.33
C ALA A 219 -16.75 -21.75 -10.07
#